data_AF-A0AA37F256-F1
#
_entry.id   AF-A0AA37F256-F1
#
_cell.length_a   1.000
_cell.length_b   1.000
_cell.length_c   1.000
_cell.angle_alpha   90.00
_cell.angle_beta   90.00
_cell.angle_gamma   90.00
#
_symmetry.space_group_name_H-M   'P 1'
#
loop_
_entity.id
_entity.type
_entity.pdbx_description
1 polymer ?
#
loop_
_entity_poly.entity_id
_entity_poly.type
_entity_poly.pdbx_seq_one_letter_code
_entity_poly.pdbx_strand_id
1 'polypeptide(L)'
;MSQDTRTGRERPGTGTAGAPGRVTASDYSGPGVEAELGPHRTAAGHDGSAPGAGGPDGHGDYDTLYTARASSAGGRGGRVTTDDGLLDLEMRAPRELGGPGGAPNPEQLLAAAYATCFHSSLELVAGRGGADTGGASVDAAVALRKRGKSDDYAIGVEVTVRMPRVDRETAGRLAEQAHRHCPYSKALLGSAEVAVRVA
;
A
#
# COMPACT_ATOMS: atom_id res chain seq x y z
N MET A 1 26.63 66.18 -16.01
CA MET A 1 25.25 66.12 -15.46
C MET A 1 24.66 64.82 -15.98
N SER A 2 24.84 63.70 -15.28
CA SER A 2 23.99 63.23 -14.16
C SER A 2 22.54 63.10 -14.66
N GLN A 3 21.88 61.95 -14.74
CA GLN A 3 21.86 60.86 -13.77
C GLN A 3 21.54 59.49 -14.39
N ASP A 4 22.06 58.49 -13.68
CA ASP A 4 21.92 57.06 -13.75
C ASP A 4 20.63 56.64 -13.00
N THR A 5 19.75 55.81 -13.60
CA THR A 5 18.67 55.14 -12.87
C THR A 5 18.59 53.68 -13.29
N ARG A 6 19.56 52.92 -12.79
CA ARG A 6 19.58 51.47 -12.71
C ARG A 6 18.59 51.02 -11.63
N THR A 7 17.38 50.61 -12.00
CA THR A 7 16.45 49.96 -11.07
C THR A 7 16.85 48.50 -10.90
N GLY A 8 17.34 48.19 -9.69
CA GLY A 8 17.79 46.88 -9.27
C GLY A 8 16.63 45.88 -9.22
N ARG A 9 16.82 44.75 -9.90
CA ARG A 9 16.00 43.55 -9.78
C ARG A 9 16.47 42.80 -8.54
N GLU A 10 15.79 42.99 -7.41
CA GLU A 10 16.03 42.16 -6.22
C GLU A 10 15.59 40.71 -6.50
N ARG A 11 16.52 39.78 -6.32
CA ARG A 11 16.26 38.34 -6.35
C ARG A 11 15.71 37.92 -4.98
N PRO A 12 14.55 37.27 -4.89
CA PRO A 12 14.13 36.67 -3.62
C PRO A 12 15.14 35.57 -3.24
N GLY A 13 15.66 35.67 -2.02
CA GLY A 13 16.67 34.77 -1.47
C GLY A 13 16.20 33.32 -1.52
N THR A 14 17.10 32.44 -1.93
CA THR A 14 16.96 30.98 -1.78
C THR A 14 17.01 30.65 -0.30
N GLY A 15 15.85 30.69 0.37
CA GLY A 15 15.67 30.04 1.66
C GLY A 15 15.91 28.56 1.47
N THR A 16 17.01 28.05 2.01
CA THR A 16 17.22 26.61 2.14
C THR A 16 16.12 26.08 3.05
N ALA A 17 15.12 25.43 2.46
CA ALA A 17 14.18 24.61 3.21
C ALA A 17 15.02 23.56 3.94
N GLY A 18 15.14 23.71 5.26
CA GLY A 18 15.79 22.71 6.09
C GLY A 18 15.10 21.37 5.85
N ALA A 19 15.89 20.31 5.68
CA ALA A 19 15.36 18.96 5.64
C ALA A 19 14.42 18.75 6.84
N PRO A 20 13.22 18.17 6.64
CA PRO A 20 12.35 17.87 7.77
C PRO A 20 13.11 16.96 8.74
N GLY A 21 13.13 17.34 10.01
CA GLY A 21 13.80 16.59 11.06
C GLY A 21 13.33 15.13 11.05
N ARG A 22 14.26 14.21 11.32
CA ARG A 22 13.94 12.79 11.49
C ARG A 22 12.95 12.67 12.65
N VAL A 23 11.71 12.30 12.36
CA VAL A 23 10.74 11.90 13.38
C VAL A 23 11.19 10.54 13.90
N THR A 24 11.47 10.48 15.20
CA THR A 24 11.86 9.29 15.94
C THR A 24 10.66 8.76 16.73
N ALA A 25 10.72 7.51 17.17
CA ALA A 25 9.69 6.94 18.05
C ALA A 25 9.47 7.77 19.34
N SER A 26 10.48 8.52 19.79
CA SER A 26 10.41 9.39 20.98
C SER A 26 9.60 10.68 20.76
N ASP A 27 9.41 11.11 19.51
CA ASP A 27 8.61 12.31 19.21
C ASP A 27 7.11 12.09 19.45
N TYR A 28 6.72 10.85 19.75
CA TYR A 28 5.37 10.43 20.11
C TYR A 28 5.14 10.28 21.62
N SER A 29 6.11 10.63 22.48
CA SER A 29 5.96 10.52 23.95
C SER A 29 5.13 11.63 24.61
N GLY A 30 4.31 12.36 23.85
CA GLY A 30 3.33 13.30 24.40
C GLY A 30 2.17 12.57 25.10
N PRO A 31 1.41 13.24 25.99
CA PRO A 31 0.21 12.64 26.57
C PRO A 31 -0.77 12.30 25.43
N GLY A 32 -0.88 11.01 25.13
CA GLY A 32 -1.72 10.51 24.06
C GLY A 32 -3.17 10.93 24.31
N VAL A 33 -3.77 11.64 23.36
CA VAL A 33 -5.22 11.56 23.19
C VAL A 33 -5.48 10.18 22.62
N GLU A 34 -5.70 9.21 23.51
CA GLU A 34 -6.23 7.91 23.15
C GLU A 34 -7.61 8.14 22.52
N ALA A 35 -7.68 8.18 21.21
CA ALA A 35 -8.89 7.74 20.54
C ALA A 35 -8.94 6.23 20.83
N GLU A 36 -9.81 5.80 21.76
CA GLU A 36 -10.06 4.39 22.01
C GLU A 36 -10.63 3.76 20.73
N LEU A 37 -9.72 3.30 19.86
CA LEU A 37 -9.99 2.14 19.02
C LEU A 37 -10.15 1.00 20.03
N GLY A 38 -11.37 0.45 20.11
CA GLY A 38 -11.76 -0.56 21.10
C GLY A 38 -10.76 -1.71 21.23
N PRO A 39 -10.78 -2.43 22.36
CA PRO A 39 -9.65 -3.25 22.80
C PRO A 39 -9.29 -4.34 21.79
N HIS A 40 -8.12 -4.20 21.16
CA HIS A 40 -7.40 -5.35 20.61
C HIS A 40 -6.98 -6.24 21.78
N ARG A 41 -7.76 -7.30 22.07
CA ARG A 41 -7.35 -8.30 23.05
C ARG A 41 -6.06 -8.95 22.57
N THR A 42 -4.97 -8.70 23.29
CA THR A 42 -3.76 -9.50 23.19
C THR A 42 -4.05 -10.88 23.77
N ALA A 43 -4.01 -11.93 22.95
CA ALA A 43 -4.20 -13.29 23.40
C ALA A 43 -3.08 -13.70 24.36
N ALA A 44 -3.41 -13.80 25.65
CA ALA A 44 -2.65 -14.56 26.64
C ALA A 44 -3.54 -15.70 27.11
N GLY A 45 -3.05 -16.94 27.00
CA GLY A 45 -3.69 -18.14 27.55
C GLY A 45 -4.62 -18.86 26.57
N HIS A 46 -4.24 -20.08 26.19
CA HIS A 46 -5.08 -21.01 25.44
C HIS A 46 -5.68 -21.99 26.44
N ASP A 47 -6.94 -21.79 26.85
CA ASP A 47 -7.76 -22.82 27.46
C ASP A 47 -8.92 -23.18 26.53
N GLY A 48 -8.93 -24.44 26.09
CA GLY A 48 -9.84 -24.91 25.05
C GLY A 48 -11.29 -24.91 25.49
N SER A 49 -12.11 -24.00 24.93
CA SER A 49 -13.58 -24.11 24.93
C SER A 49 -14.24 -23.37 23.77
N ALA A 50 -14.84 -24.15 22.86
CA ALA A 50 -15.95 -23.90 21.92
C ALA A 50 -15.91 -22.70 20.91
N PRO A 51 -16.44 -22.87 19.68
CA PRO A 51 -16.39 -21.84 18.64
C PRO A 51 -17.37 -20.72 18.95
N GLY A 52 -16.82 -19.53 19.21
CA GLY A 52 -17.58 -18.31 19.50
C GLY A 52 -18.15 -17.69 18.23
N ALA A 53 -19.43 -17.33 18.28
CA ALA A 53 -20.10 -16.56 17.25
C ALA A 53 -19.40 -15.22 16.99
N GLY A 54 -19.29 -14.83 15.71
CA GLY A 54 -18.55 -13.66 15.25
C GLY A 54 -18.92 -12.36 15.95
N GLY A 55 -17.91 -11.53 16.18
CA GLY A 55 -18.01 -10.21 16.81
C GLY A 55 -18.74 -9.15 15.95
N PRO A 56 -19.03 -7.97 16.56
CA PRO A 56 -19.92 -6.95 16.00
C PRO A 56 -19.38 -6.20 14.78
N ASP A 57 -18.09 -6.33 14.46
CA ASP A 57 -17.42 -5.50 13.44
C ASP A 57 -17.43 -6.12 12.04
N GLY A 58 -18.09 -7.27 11.85
CA GLY A 58 -18.23 -7.92 10.53
C GLY A 58 -16.91 -8.46 9.93
N HIS A 59 -15.78 -8.22 10.58
CA HIS A 59 -14.55 -8.96 10.39
C HIS A 59 -14.65 -10.23 11.22
N GLY A 60 -14.72 -11.39 10.57
CA GLY A 60 -14.98 -12.68 11.21
C GLY A 60 -14.02 -13.04 12.35
N ASP A 61 -14.28 -14.18 12.99
CA ASP A 61 -13.43 -14.75 14.04
C ASP A 61 -12.06 -15.15 13.46
N TYR A 62 -11.13 -14.19 13.41
CA TYR A 62 -9.77 -14.37 12.90
C TYR A 62 -8.76 -14.15 14.03
N ASP A 63 -7.86 -15.11 14.21
CA ASP A 63 -6.67 -14.92 15.02
C ASP A 63 -5.68 -13.97 14.32
N THR A 64 -5.15 -13.01 15.07
CA THR A 64 -4.10 -12.12 14.56
C THR A 64 -2.77 -12.87 14.54
N LEU A 65 -2.30 -13.22 13.33
CA LEU A 65 -1.02 -13.92 13.16
C LEU A 65 0.20 -12.97 13.13
N TYR A 66 0.02 -11.76 12.60
CA TYR A 66 1.10 -10.79 12.44
C TYR A 66 0.57 -9.36 12.33
N THR A 67 1.35 -8.38 12.80
CA THR A 67 1.05 -6.94 12.66
C THR A 67 2.32 -6.20 12.22
N ALA A 68 2.30 -5.63 11.02
CA ALA A 68 3.31 -4.67 10.56
C ALA A 68 2.95 -3.25 11.01
N ARG A 69 3.93 -2.42 11.37
CA ARG A 69 3.70 -1.01 11.71
C ARG A 69 4.57 -0.09 10.85
N ALA A 70 4.00 1.03 10.43
CA ALA A 70 4.71 2.09 9.74
C ALA A 70 4.20 3.46 10.18
N SER A 71 5.08 4.45 10.14
CA SER A 71 4.78 5.86 10.41
C SER A 71 5.10 6.70 9.19
N SER A 72 4.29 7.72 8.93
CA SER A 72 4.52 8.67 7.83
C SER A 72 4.47 10.10 8.35
N ALA A 73 5.42 10.93 7.93
CA ALA A 73 5.49 12.35 8.27
C ALA A 73 5.72 13.17 6.99
N GLY A 74 5.02 14.30 6.84
CA GLY A 74 5.13 15.18 5.65
C GLY A 74 4.20 14.83 4.48
N GLY A 75 3.27 13.87 4.67
CA GLY A 75 2.24 13.54 3.68
C GLY A 75 2.82 13.00 2.36
N ARG A 76 2.22 13.37 1.21
CA ARG A 76 2.63 12.86 -0.12
C ARG A 76 4.05 13.26 -0.55
N GLY A 77 4.67 14.23 0.13
CA GLY A 77 6.06 14.65 -0.10
C GLY A 77 7.01 14.30 1.05
N GLY A 78 6.56 13.41 1.93
CA GLY A 78 7.18 13.13 3.22
C GLY A 78 8.14 11.93 3.21
N ARG A 79 8.18 11.23 4.34
CA ARG A 79 8.93 9.98 4.53
C ARG A 79 8.06 8.96 5.25
N VAL A 80 8.18 7.70 4.87
CA VAL A 80 7.52 6.57 5.55
C VAL A 80 8.59 5.62 6.11
N THR A 81 8.42 5.20 7.36
CA THR A 81 9.34 4.27 8.05
C THR A 81 8.56 3.15 8.73
N THR A 82 9.03 1.90 8.64
CA THR A 82 8.55 0.80 9.50
C THR A 82 9.23 0.85 10.87
N ASP A 83 8.59 0.27 11.89
CA ASP A 83 9.12 0.22 13.26
C ASP A 83 10.40 -0.63 13.38
N ASP A 84 10.52 -1.64 12.53
CA ASP A 84 11.74 -2.45 12.37
C ASP A 84 12.81 -1.80 11.47
N GLY A 85 12.51 -0.67 10.83
CA GLY A 85 13.42 0.07 9.95
C GLY A 85 13.72 -0.61 8.60
N LEU A 86 13.04 -1.71 8.25
CA LEU A 86 13.26 -2.41 6.98
C LEU A 86 12.76 -1.61 5.77
N LEU A 87 11.77 -0.74 5.95
CA LEU A 87 11.36 0.26 4.98
C LEU A 87 11.61 1.65 5.55
N ASP A 88 12.42 2.44 4.85
CA ASP A 88 12.64 3.86 5.11
C ASP A 88 12.74 4.59 3.75
N LEU A 89 11.62 5.19 3.33
CA LEU A 89 11.46 5.72 1.98
C LEU A 89 11.06 7.20 2.01
N GLU A 90 11.78 8.03 1.26
CA GLU A 90 11.23 9.33 0.85
C GLU A 90 10.09 9.12 -0.12
N MET A 91 9.04 9.91 0.06
CA MET A 91 7.81 9.85 -0.73
C MET A 91 7.67 11.13 -1.53
N ARG A 92 7.26 11.02 -2.79
CA ARG A 92 6.98 12.20 -3.64
C ARG A 92 5.73 11.99 -4.46
N ALA A 93 4.97 13.07 -4.63
CA ALA A 93 3.89 13.09 -5.60
C ALA A 93 4.44 12.81 -7.02
N PRO A 94 3.75 11.97 -7.82
CA PRO A 94 4.15 11.67 -9.19
C PRO A 94 4.00 12.91 -10.09
N ARG A 95 4.73 12.94 -11.21
CA ARG A 95 4.74 14.08 -12.14
C ARG A 95 3.38 14.31 -12.79
N GLU A 96 2.67 13.22 -13.02
CA GLU A 96 1.32 13.14 -13.57
C GLU A 96 0.29 13.86 -12.69
N LEU A 97 0.58 14.03 -11.40
CA LEU A 97 -0.23 14.80 -10.45
C LEU A 97 0.41 16.14 -10.08
N GLY A 98 1.32 16.66 -10.91
CA GLY A 98 2.01 17.94 -10.71
C GLY A 98 3.13 17.90 -9.66
N GLY A 99 3.52 16.71 -9.21
CA GLY A 99 4.59 16.54 -8.24
C GLY A 99 6.00 16.50 -8.86
N PRO A 100 7.05 16.50 -8.03
CA PRO A 100 8.43 16.43 -8.51
C PRO A 100 8.83 15.05 -9.06
N GLY A 101 8.12 13.98 -8.67
CA GLY A 101 8.50 12.60 -8.95
C GLY A 101 9.88 12.22 -8.40
N GLY A 102 10.42 11.10 -8.89
CA GLY A 102 11.78 10.65 -8.53
C GLY A 102 11.90 9.99 -7.14
N ALA A 103 10.78 9.69 -6.49
CA ALA A 103 10.70 8.82 -5.32
C ALA A 103 9.35 8.07 -5.36
N PRO A 104 9.20 6.98 -4.58
CA PRO A 104 7.94 6.25 -4.49
C PRO A 104 6.74 7.13 -4.09
N ASN A 105 5.55 6.64 -4.43
CA ASN A 105 4.27 7.21 -4.01
C ASN A 105 3.36 6.12 -3.42
N PRO A 106 2.28 6.48 -2.69
CA PRO A 106 1.39 5.49 -2.08
C PRO A 106 0.79 4.49 -3.08
N GLU A 107 0.49 4.93 -4.31
CA GLU A 107 -0.08 4.07 -5.34
C GLU A 107 0.91 2.97 -5.76
N GLN A 108 2.20 3.30 -5.87
CA GLN A 108 3.28 2.34 -6.14
C GLN A 108 3.52 1.37 -4.98
N LEU A 109 3.43 1.84 -3.73
CA LEU A 109 3.54 0.95 -2.56
C LEU A 109 2.40 -0.06 -2.53
N LEU A 110 1.17 0.38 -2.83
CA LEU A 110 0.02 -0.52 -2.96
C LEU A 110 0.21 -1.50 -4.12
N ALA A 111 0.70 -1.06 -5.27
CA ALA A 111 0.97 -1.92 -6.41
C ALA A 111 1.98 -3.03 -6.07
N ALA A 112 3.09 -2.67 -5.41
CA ALA A 112 4.10 -3.62 -4.97
C ALA A 112 3.51 -4.64 -3.99
N ALA A 113 2.80 -4.17 -2.96
CA ALA A 113 2.19 -5.05 -1.96
C ALA A 113 1.14 -5.99 -2.57
N TYR A 114 0.32 -5.46 -3.50
CA TYR A 114 -0.71 -6.25 -4.19
C TYR A 114 -0.08 -7.34 -5.05
N ALA A 115 0.92 -7.00 -5.87
CA ALA A 115 1.61 -7.95 -6.75
C ALA A 115 2.24 -9.10 -5.94
N THR A 116 2.95 -8.78 -4.86
CA THR A 116 3.57 -9.77 -3.97
C THR A 116 2.52 -10.68 -3.31
N CYS A 117 1.46 -10.10 -2.77
CA CYS A 117 0.41 -10.86 -2.10
C CYS A 117 -0.36 -11.78 -3.06
N PHE A 118 -0.67 -11.28 -4.26
CA PHE A 118 -1.33 -12.07 -5.29
C PHE A 118 -0.43 -13.18 -5.83
N HIS A 119 0.86 -12.92 -6.03
CA HIS A 119 1.83 -13.95 -6.43
C HIS A 119 1.91 -15.07 -5.39
N SER A 120 2.05 -14.74 -4.10
CA SER A 120 2.05 -15.74 -3.03
C SER A 120 0.76 -16.58 -3.03
N SER A 121 -0.39 -15.94 -3.26
CA SER A 121 -1.67 -16.65 -3.38
C SER A 121 -1.74 -17.56 -4.61
N LEU A 122 -1.14 -17.14 -5.72
CA LEU A 122 -1.01 -17.94 -6.95
C LEU A 122 -0.14 -19.17 -6.72
N GLU A 123 1.01 -19.03 -6.07
CA GLU A 123 1.89 -20.16 -5.72
C GLU A 123 1.18 -21.15 -4.81
N LEU A 124 0.44 -20.67 -3.81
CA LEU A 124 -0.31 -21.53 -2.90
C LEU A 124 -1.37 -22.38 -3.64
N VAL A 125 -2.17 -21.77 -4.52
CA VAL A 125 -3.22 -22.51 -5.24
C VAL A 125 -2.64 -23.42 -6.33
N ALA A 126 -1.57 -22.98 -7.00
CA ALA A 126 -0.84 -23.79 -7.97
C ALA A 126 -0.21 -25.03 -7.32
N GLY A 127 0.41 -24.86 -6.14
CA GLY A 127 1.00 -25.95 -5.38
C GLY A 127 -0.03 -27.00 -4.96
N ARG A 128 -1.24 -26.59 -4.55
CA ARG A 128 -2.36 -27.50 -4.25
C ARG A 128 -2.80 -28.32 -5.47
N GLY A 129 -2.65 -27.76 -6.67
CA GLY A 129 -2.98 -28.40 -7.94
C GLY A 129 -1.81 -29.13 -8.62
N GLY A 130 -0.61 -29.10 -8.04
CA GLY A 130 0.60 -29.68 -8.63
C GLY A 130 1.12 -28.97 -9.89
N ALA A 131 0.76 -27.71 -10.12
CA ALA A 131 1.20 -26.95 -11.28
C ALA A 131 2.61 -26.37 -11.07
N ASP A 132 3.46 -26.41 -12.10
CA ASP A 132 4.81 -25.83 -12.07
C ASP A 132 4.74 -24.29 -12.24
N THR A 133 5.04 -23.56 -11.17
CA THR A 133 5.10 -22.10 -11.16
C THR A 133 6.45 -21.54 -11.59
N GLY A 134 7.37 -22.37 -12.10
CA GLY A 134 8.70 -21.95 -12.52
C GLY A 134 8.66 -20.82 -13.55
N GLY A 135 9.20 -19.66 -13.16
CA GLY A 135 9.21 -18.45 -13.98
C GLY A 135 7.87 -17.70 -13.99
N ALA A 136 6.93 -18.05 -13.11
CA ALA A 136 5.71 -17.27 -12.94
C ALA A 136 6.02 -15.86 -12.45
N SER A 137 5.20 -14.90 -12.88
CA SER A 137 5.28 -13.51 -12.43
C SER A 137 3.89 -12.90 -12.35
N VAL A 138 3.75 -11.92 -11.48
CA VAL A 138 2.53 -11.14 -11.30
C VAL A 138 2.90 -9.66 -11.30
N ASP A 139 2.31 -8.91 -12.22
CA ASP A 139 2.34 -7.45 -12.20
C ASP A 139 1.02 -6.93 -11.65
N ALA A 140 1.06 -5.89 -10.82
CA ALA A 140 -0.12 -5.13 -10.45
C ALA A 140 0.05 -3.67 -10.88
N ALA A 141 -0.93 -3.15 -11.61
CA ALA A 141 -1.05 -1.73 -11.92
C ALA A 141 -2.15 -1.13 -11.04
N VAL A 142 -1.82 -0.07 -10.30
CA VAL A 142 -2.76 0.63 -9.42
C VAL A 142 -3.03 2.02 -9.97
N ALA A 143 -4.31 2.33 -10.15
CA ALA A 143 -4.77 3.62 -10.62
C ALA A 143 -5.44 4.40 -9.48
N LEU A 144 -5.01 5.65 -9.28
CA LEU A 144 -5.77 6.64 -8.51
C LEU A 144 -6.75 7.34 -9.46
N ARG A 145 -8.04 7.27 -9.16
CA ARG A 145 -9.12 7.86 -9.95
C ARG A 145 -9.78 8.97 -9.14
N LYS A 146 -10.26 10.03 -9.81
CA LYS A 146 -11.00 11.15 -9.19
C LYS A 146 -12.35 11.31 -9.88
N ARG A 147 -13.44 11.49 -9.13
CA ARG A 147 -14.78 11.72 -9.69
C ARG A 147 -14.94 13.18 -10.12
N GLY A 148 -14.69 13.46 -11.40
CA GLY A 148 -14.86 14.78 -11.98
C GLY A 148 -14.06 15.85 -11.20
N LYS A 149 -14.74 16.93 -10.79
CA LYS A 149 -14.13 18.00 -9.98
C LYS A 149 -14.30 17.81 -8.46
N SER A 150 -14.99 16.75 -8.01
CA SER A 150 -15.18 16.48 -6.58
C SER A 150 -13.94 15.88 -5.95
N ASP A 151 -13.76 16.01 -4.64
CA ASP A 151 -12.65 15.39 -3.90
C ASP A 151 -12.92 13.93 -3.52
N ASP A 152 -13.76 13.24 -4.31
CA ASP A 152 -13.98 11.80 -4.22
C ASP A 152 -12.92 11.06 -5.07
N TYR A 153 -12.13 10.22 -4.41
CA TYR A 153 -11.07 9.42 -5.00
C TYR A 153 -11.35 7.93 -4.85
N ALA A 154 -11.01 7.16 -5.88
CA ALA A 154 -11.14 5.70 -5.89
C ALA A 154 -9.85 5.04 -6.38
N ILE A 155 -9.63 3.80 -5.93
CA ILE A 155 -8.55 2.95 -6.43
C ILE A 155 -9.12 1.99 -7.48
N GLY A 156 -8.36 1.77 -8.55
CA GLY A 156 -8.53 0.65 -9.47
C GLY A 156 -7.26 -0.19 -9.48
N VAL A 157 -7.39 -1.51 -9.60
CA VAL A 157 -6.26 -2.44 -9.68
C VAL A 157 -6.41 -3.33 -10.90
N GLU A 158 -5.32 -3.51 -11.62
CA GLU A 158 -5.23 -4.47 -12.71
C GLU A 158 -4.06 -5.43 -12.45
N VAL A 159 -4.34 -6.72 -12.44
CA VAL A 159 -3.36 -7.78 -12.18
C VAL A 159 -3.11 -8.55 -13.47
N THR A 160 -1.84 -8.67 -13.85
CA THR A 160 -1.40 -9.49 -14.98
C THR A 160 -0.56 -10.66 -14.48
N VAL A 161 -1.07 -11.87 -14.68
CA VAL A 161 -0.40 -13.13 -14.32
C VAL A 161 0.29 -13.70 -15.56
N ARG A 162 1.54 -14.14 -15.41
CA ARG A 162 2.25 -14.93 -16.43
C ARG A 162 2.71 -16.23 -15.81
N MET A 163 2.42 -17.35 -16.46
CA MET A 163 2.83 -18.68 -16.05
C MET A 163 3.38 -19.45 -17.25
N PRO A 164 4.66 -19.29 -17.61
CA PRO A 164 5.19 -19.76 -18.90
C PRO A 164 5.22 -21.29 -19.04
N ARG A 165 5.05 -22.05 -17.95
CA ARG A 165 5.06 -23.51 -17.92
C ARG A 165 3.68 -24.14 -17.74
N VAL A 166 2.63 -23.30 -17.71
CA VAL A 166 1.25 -23.72 -17.51
C VAL A 166 0.45 -23.24 -18.71
N ASP A 167 -0.43 -24.09 -19.24
CA ASP A 167 -1.30 -23.69 -20.33
C ASP A 167 -2.25 -22.55 -19.90
N ARG A 168 -2.71 -21.75 -20.88
CA ARG A 168 -3.47 -20.54 -20.61
C ARG A 168 -4.78 -20.79 -19.86
N GLU A 169 -5.45 -21.92 -20.11
CA GLU A 169 -6.71 -22.26 -19.46
C GLU A 169 -6.48 -22.57 -17.98
N THR A 170 -5.49 -23.42 -17.69
CA THR A 170 -5.09 -23.74 -16.32
C THR A 170 -4.60 -22.50 -15.59
N ALA A 171 -3.79 -21.66 -16.22
CA ALA A 171 -3.32 -20.41 -15.64
C ALA A 171 -4.48 -19.44 -15.32
N GLY A 172 -5.49 -19.38 -16.18
CA GLY A 172 -6.72 -18.61 -15.95
C GLY A 172 -7.45 -19.07 -14.69
N ARG A 173 -7.69 -20.39 -14.58
CA ARG A 173 -8.33 -20.99 -13.39
C ARG A 173 -7.53 -20.73 -12.12
N LEU A 174 -6.20 -20.86 -12.17
CA LEU A 174 -5.32 -20.57 -11.03
C LEU A 174 -5.35 -19.09 -10.64
N ALA A 175 -5.34 -18.17 -11.60
CA ALA A 175 -5.43 -16.74 -11.34
C ALA A 175 -6.76 -16.37 -10.65
N GLU A 176 -7.89 -16.95 -11.08
CA GLU A 176 -9.17 -16.73 -10.39
C GLU A 176 -9.20 -17.32 -8.97
N GLN A 177 -8.58 -18.48 -8.76
CA GLN A 177 -8.45 -19.06 -7.42
C GLN A 177 -7.56 -18.20 -6.52
N ALA A 178 -6.45 -17.69 -7.05
CA ALA A 178 -5.56 -16.77 -6.37
C ALA A 178 -6.28 -15.48 -5.98
N HIS A 179 -7.09 -14.91 -6.88
CA HIS A 179 -7.88 -13.71 -6.61
C HIS A 179 -8.86 -13.89 -5.43
N ARG A 180 -9.49 -15.06 -5.33
CA ARG A 180 -10.38 -15.41 -4.20
C ARG A 180 -9.61 -15.64 -2.89
N HIS A 181 -8.33 -16.01 -2.96
CA HIS A 181 -7.53 -16.31 -1.78
C HIS A 181 -6.78 -15.08 -1.24
N CYS A 182 -6.29 -14.23 -2.14
CA CYS A 182 -5.45 -13.07 -1.85
C CYS A 182 -6.11 -12.12 -0.84
N PRO A 183 -5.49 -11.89 0.34
CA PRO A 183 -5.97 -10.93 1.33
C PRO A 183 -6.23 -9.54 0.76
N TYR A 184 -5.36 -9.02 -0.12
CA TYR A 184 -5.52 -7.70 -0.72
C TYR A 184 -6.71 -7.64 -1.69
N SER A 185 -6.93 -8.72 -2.45
CA SER A 185 -8.13 -8.84 -3.29
C SER A 185 -9.42 -8.87 -2.47
N LYS A 186 -9.44 -9.63 -1.37
CA LYS A 186 -10.61 -9.68 -0.47
C LYS A 186 -10.87 -8.33 0.21
N ALA A 187 -9.82 -7.63 0.63
CA ALA A 187 -9.93 -6.34 1.29
C ALA A 187 -10.47 -5.22 0.37
N LEU A 188 -10.17 -5.29 -0.93
CA LEU A 188 -10.65 -4.30 -1.90
C LEU A 188 -11.99 -4.67 -2.56
N LEU A 189 -12.54 -5.86 -2.26
CA LEU A 189 -13.78 -6.33 -2.86
C LEU A 189 -14.94 -5.37 -2.53
N GLY A 190 -15.59 -4.83 -3.57
CA GLY A 190 -16.69 -3.87 -3.43
C GLY A 190 -16.26 -2.42 -3.19
N SER A 191 -14.99 -2.15 -2.91
CA SER A 191 -14.44 -0.80 -2.73
C SER A 191 -13.59 -0.32 -3.91
N ALA A 192 -13.02 -1.26 -4.68
CA ALA A 192 -12.24 -0.97 -5.88
C ALA A 192 -12.65 -1.89 -7.03
N GLU A 193 -12.46 -1.41 -8.26
CA GLU A 193 -12.48 -2.29 -9.44
C GLU A 193 -11.16 -3.05 -9.50
N VAL A 194 -11.23 -4.38 -9.48
CA VAL A 194 -10.07 -5.26 -9.65
C VAL A 194 -10.26 -6.12 -10.89
N ALA A 195 -9.39 -5.92 -11.88
CA ALA A 195 -9.31 -6.74 -13.08
C ALA A 195 -8.15 -7.72 -12.98
N VAL A 196 -8.37 -9.00 -13.32
CA VAL A 196 -7.32 -10.03 -13.35
C VAL A 196 -7.26 -10.62 -14.74
N ARG A 197 -6.06 -10.73 -15.30
CA ARG A 197 -5.83 -11.33 -16.63
C ARG A 197 -4.57 -12.18 -16.66
N VAL A 198 -4.56 -13.12 -17.59
CA VAL A 198 -3.39 -13.95 -17.93
C VAL A 198 -2.80 -13.47 -19.25
N ALA A 199 -1.48 -13.24 -19.25
CA ALA A 199 -0.70 -12.83 -20.42
C ALA A 199 0.16 -13.97 -20.96
#